data_AF-A0A9D3ULV0-F1
#
_entry.id   AF-A0A9D3ULV0-F1
#
_cell.length_a   1.000
_cell.length_b   1.000
_cell.length_c   1.000
_cell.angle_alpha   90.00
_cell.angle_beta   90.00
_cell.angle_gamma   90.00
#
_symmetry.space_group_name_H-M   'P 1'
#
loop_
_entity.id
_entity.type
_entity.pdbx_description
1 polymer ?
#
loop_
_entity_poly.entity_id
_entity_poly.type
_entity_poly.pdbx_seq_one_letter_code
_entity_poly.pdbx_strand_id
1 'polypeptide(L)'
;MVNRREAANVVTSTLTVSLTKCRRAKLKALELIEGAYKAQYEKIYEYLLKAKTQNEGTITICYMDNRLVQRMYVCLQACKDGYRVGCKRIVGLDGCFLKGYHGGYLLVAIRIDANNGIYPLAYAAVESENQASWFWFLELLAIDLEIGLLEAICMLFPNAKTRHCVRHLHANFKKTGF
;
A
#
# COMPACT_ATOMS: atom_id res chain seq x y z
N MET A 1 -21.67 -13.23 -7.04
CA MET A 1 -20.58 -13.91 -6.29
C MET A 1 -20.86 -15.40 -6.41
N VAL A 2 -20.17 -16.12 -7.30
CA VAL A 2 -20.49 -17.53 -7.58
C VAL A 2 -20.10 -18.39 -6.38
N ASN A 3 -21.05 -19.17 -5.87
CA ASN A 3 -20.86 -20.00 -4.69
C ASN A 3 -19.85 -21.13 -4.99
N ARG A 4 -18.97 -21.48 -4.03
CA ARG A 4 -17.94 -22.52 -4.18
C ARG A 4 -18.52 -23.89 -4.62
N ARG A 5 -19.80 -24.14 -4.32
CA ARG A 5 -20.53 -25.34 -4.77
C ARG A 5 -21.00 -25.24 -6.22
N GLU A 6 -21.38 -24.04 -6.69
CA GLU A 6 -21.83 -23.83 -8.07
C GLU A 6 -20.69 -23.98 -9.08
N ALA A 7 -19.51 -23.43 -8.79
CA ALA A 7 -18.34 -23.57 -9.67
C ALA A 7 -17.87 -25.03 -9.82
N ALA A 8 -18.03 -25.84 -8.78
CA ALA A 8 -17.72 -27.27 -8.84
C ALA A 8 -18.75 -28.05 -9.69
N ASN A 9 -20.02 -27.66 -9.62
CA ASN A 9 -21.12 -28.33 -10.33
C ASN A 9 -21.15 -28.03 -11.83
N VAL A 10 -20.72 -26.84 -12.26
CA VAL A 10 -20.63 -26.47 -13.69
C VAL A 10 -19.53 -27.27 -14.41
N VAL A 11 -18.45 -27.64 -13.72
CA VAL A 11 -17.35 -28.43 -14.30
C VAL A 11 -17.70 -29.92 -14.39
N THR A 12 -18.57 -30.42 -13.52
CA THR A 12 -18.93 -31.85 -13.47
C THR A 12 -20.12 -32.24 -14.34
N SER A 13 -20.88 -31.30 -14.90
CA SER A 13 -22.03 -31.61 -15.76
C SER A 13 -21.66 -32.09 -17.17
N THR A 14 -20.40 -31.93 -17.60
CA THR A 14 -19.92 -32.29 -18.95
C THR A 14 -18.77 -33.30 -18.95
N LEU A 15 -18.10 -33.53 -17.82
CA LEU A 15 -16.97 -34.46 -17.70
C LEU A 15 -16.99 -35.17 -16.33
N THR A 16 -16.86 -36.49 -16.32
CA THR A 16 -16.76 -37.29 -15.08
C THR A 16 -15.36 -37.18 -14.50
N VAL A 17 -15.11 -36.14 -13.70
CA VAL A 17 -13.80 -35.86 -13.08
C VAL A 17 -13.83 -36.22 -11.60
N SER A 18 -12.85 -37.01 -11.12
CA SER A 18 -12.78 -37.34 -9.69
C SER A 18 -12.38 -36.13 -8.84
N LEU A 19 -12.87 -36.08 -7.60
CA LEU A 19 -12.56 -35.00 -6.65
C LEU A 19 -11.03 -34.80 -6.48
N THR A 20 -10.26 -35.88 -6.53
CA THR A 20 -8.79 -35.86 -6.48
C THR A 20 -8.17 -35.16 -7.69
N LYS A 21 -8.70 -35.40 -8.90
CA LYS A 21 -8.27 -34.71 -10.11
C LYS A 21 -8.61 -33.21 -10.04
N CYS A 22 -9.81 -32.85 -9.57
CA CYS A 22 -10.19 -31.45 -9.35
C CYS A 22 -9.27 -30.74 -8.34
N ARG A 23 -8.91 -31.42 -7.23
CA ARG A 23 -7.95 -30.88 -6.25
C ARG A 23 -6.56 -30.67 -6.84
N ARG A 24 -6.04 -31.64 -7.60
CA ARG A 24 -4.73 -31.51 -8.27
C ARG A 24 -4.72 -30.38 -9.30
N ALA A 25 -5.77 -30.27 -10.11
CA ALA A 25 -5.92 -29.18 -11.08
C ALA A 25 -5.96 -27.81 -10.38
N LYS A 26 -6.71 -27.70 -9.28
CA LYS A 26 -6.75 -26.47 -8.45
C LYS A 26 -5.37 -26.12 -7.89
N LEU A 27 -4.65 -27.09 -7.31
CA LEU A 27 -3.32 -26.85 -6.77
C LEU A 27 -2.35 -26.38 -7.85
N LYS A 28 -2.38 -27.00 -9.03
CA LYS A 28 -1.53 -26.61 -10.17
C LYS A 28 -1.89 -25.21 -10.70
N ALA A 29 -3.18 -24.87 -10.73
CA ALA A 29 -3.62 -23.53 -11.08
C ALA A 29 -3.17 -22.49 -10.04
N LEU A 30 -3.26 -22.81 -8.75
CA LEU A 30 -2.75 -21.95 -7.68
C LEU A 30 -1.23 -21.77 -7.78
N GLU A 31 -0.47 -22.84 -8.01
CA GLU A 31 0.98 -22.77 -8.19
C GLU A 31 1.38 -21.90 -9.39
N LEU A 32 0.67 -22.00 -10.51
CA LEU A 32 0.89 -21.14 -11.67
C LEU A 32 0.64 -19.65 -11.35
N ILE A 33 -0.42 -19.37 -10.59
CA ILE A 33 -0.79 -18.02 -10.17
C ILE A 33 0.21 -17.47 -9.13
N GLU A 34 0.52 -18.25 -8.09
CA GLU A 34 1.42 -17.88 -7.00
C GLU A 34 2.87 -17.73 -7.48
N GLY A 35 3.33 -18.60 -8.37
CA GLY A 35 4.64 -18.49 -9.02
C GLY A 35 4.76 -17.20 -9.82
N ALA A 36 3.71 -16.82 -10.55
CA ALA A 36 3.66 -15.55 -11.26
C ALA A 36 3.68 -14.34 -10.29
N TYR A 37 2.98 -14.41 -9.16
CA TYR A 37 3.04 -13.36 -8.13
C TYR A 37 4.45 -13.20 -7.57
N LYS A 38 5.11 -14.30 -7.20
CA LYS A 38 6.48 -14.26 -6.67
C LYS A 38 7.45 -13.61 -7.67
N ALA A 39 7.35 -13.96 -8.95
CA ALA A 39 8.15 -13.37 -10.01
C ALA A 39 7.89 -11.85 -10.22
N GLN A 40 6.70 -11.34 -9.86
CA GLN A 40 6.42 -9.90 -9.92
C GLN A 40 7.16 -9.12 -8.82
N TYR A 41 7.31 -9.69 -7.62
CA TYR A 41 8.04 -9.02 -6.54
C TYR A 41 9.53 -8.87 -6.83
N GLU A 42 10.11 -9.78 -7.63
CA GLU A 42 11.49 -9.66 -8.12
C GLU A 42 11.68 -8.40 -9.00
N LYS A 43 10.60 -7.89 -9.63
CA LYS A 43 10.63 -6.70 -10.48
C LYS A 43 10.51 -5.38 -9.73
N ILE A 44 10.27 -5.40 -8.41
CA ILE A 44 10.09 -4.16 -7.64
C ILE A 44 11.28 -3.22 -7.80
N TYR A 45 12.51 -3.76 -7.72
CA TYR A 45 13.71 -2.95 -7.89
C TYR A 45 13.75 -2.27 -9.28
N GLU A 46 13.40 -3.01 -10.34
CA GLU A 46 13.33 -2.45 -11.69
C GLU A 46 12.27 -1.35 -11.81
N TYR A 47 11.10 -1.52 -11.17
CA TYR A 47 10.08 -0.48 -11.14
C TYR A 47 10.54 0.77 -10.40
N LEU A 48 11.20 0.60 -9.23
CA LEU A 48 11.74 1.71 -8.46
C LEU A 48 12.85 2.46 -9.21
N LEU A 49 13.68 1.73 -9.96
CA LEU A 49 14.71 2.33 -10.81
C LEU A 49 14.10 3.05 -12.02
N LYS A 50 13.08 2.46 -12.65
CA LYS A 50 12.32 3.11 -13.74
C LYS A 50 11.64 4.39 -13.26
N ALA A 51 11.06 4.40 -12.06
CA ALA A 51 10.47 5.60 -11.49
C ALA A 51 11.51 6.73 -11.32
N LYS A 52 12.72 6.40 -10.87
CA LYS A 52 13.83 7.37 -10.76
C LYS A 52 14.30 7.90 -12.11
N THR A 53 14.46 7.02 -13.09
CA THR A 53 14.98 7.40 -14.42
C THR A 53 13.99 8.19 -15.27
N GLN A 54 12.69 7.94 -15.12
CA GLN A 54 11.64 8.65 -15.87
C GLN A 54 11.21 9.96 -15.21
N ASN A 55 11.49 10.14 -13.92
CA ASN A 55 11.07 11.30 -13.15
C ASN A 55 12.21 11.73 -12.22
N GLU A 56 13.14 12.51 -12.76
CA GLU A 56 14.34 12.98 -12.07
C GLU A 56 13.96 13.69 -10.75
N GLY A 57 14.68 13.40 -9.66
CA GLY A 57 14.36 13.89 -8.31
C GLY A 57 13.40 12.98 -7.52
N THR A 58 12.83 11.95 -8.16
CA THR A 58 12.06 10.90 -7.46
C THR A 58 12.95 10.18 -6.46
N ILE A 59 12.47 10.06 -5.23
CA ILE A 59 13.15 9.31 -4.19
C ILE A 59 12.47 7.96 -4.03
N THR A 60 13.28 6.91 -4.14
CA THR A 60 12.88 5.54 -3.85
C THR A 60 13.90 4.92 -2.89
N ILE A 61 13.40 4.28 -1.84
CA ILE A 61 14.18 3.52 -0.86
C ILE A 61 13.59 2.12 -0.82
N CYS A 62 14.45 1.10 -0.78
CA CYS A 62 14.04 -0.30 -0.71
C CYS A 62 15.02 -1.06 0.18
N TYR A 63 14.53 -1.54 1.31
CA TYR A 63 15.23 -2.47 2.19
C TYR A 63 14.76 -3.89 1.92
N MET A 64 15.72 -4.77 1.69
CA MET A 64 15.49 -6.18 1.39
C MET A 64 16.00 -7.03 2.54
N ASP A 65 15.20 -7.99 2.98
CA ASP A 65 15.61 -9.06 3.88
C ASP A 65 15.39 -10.42 3.19
N ASN A 66 16.44 -11.23 3.07
CA ASN A 66 16.40 -12.53 2.39
C ASN A 66 15.72 -12.53 1.01
N ARG A 67 16.02 -11.51 0.18
CA ARG A 67 15.42 -11.27 -1.16
C ARG A 67 13.94 -10.87 -1.15
N LEU A 68 13.38 -10.55 0.00
CA LEU A 68 12.02 -10.04 0.15
C LEU A 68 12.06 -8.55 0.51
N VAL A 69 11.13 -7.77 -0.03
CA VAL A 69 11.00 -6.35 0.33
C VAL A 69 10.49 -6.28 1.77
N GLN A 70 11.34 -5.81 2.68
CA GLN A 70 10.96 -5.56 4.07
C GLN A 70 10.30 -4.20 4.21
N ARG A 71 10.93 -3.17 3.64
CA ARG A 71 10.39 -1.81 3.57
C ARG A 71 10.68 -1.20 2.21
N MET A 72 9.71 -0.49 1.65
CA MET A 72 9.92 0.38 0.49
C MET A 72 9.29 1.73 0.76
N TYR A 73 9.85 2.77 0.17
CA TYR A 73 9.31 4.12 0.19
C TYR A 73 9.47 4.74 -1.20
N VAL A 74 8.44 5.46 -1.65
CA VAL A 74 8.42 6.16 -2.93
C VAL A 74 7.80 7.54 -2.75
N CYS A 75 8.53 8.57 -3.17
CA CYS A 75 8.03 9.92 -3.34
C CYS A 75 8.48 10.47 -4.70
N LEU A 76 7.51 10.65 -5.60
CA LEU A 76 7.75 11.08 -6.98
C LEU A 76 8.05 12.58 -7.02
N GLN A 77 9.01 13.02 -7.82
CA GLN A 77 9.32 14.45 -7.95
C GLN A 77 8.09 15.24 -8.41
N ALA A 78 7.34 14.74 -9.39
CA ALA A 78 6.09 15.35 -9.83
C ALA A 78 5.09 15.56 -8.68
N CYS A 79 5.02 14.62 -7.73
CA CYS A 79 4.19 14.76 -6.52
C CYS A 79 4.71 15.88 -5.62
N LYS A 80 6.03 15.97 -5.41
CA LYS A 80 6.67 17.06 -4.65
C LYS A 80 6.38 18.43 -5.27
N ASP A 81 6.46 18.53 -6.59
CA ASP A 81 6.26 19.80 -7.30
C ASP A 81 4.79 20.25 -7.23
N GLY A 82 3.82 19.37 -7.48
CA GLY A 82 2.42 19.73 -7.34
C GLY A 82 2.01 20.02 -5.88
N TYR A 83 2.69 19.41 -4.91
CA TYR A 83 2.58 19.81 -3.50
C TYR A 83 2.97 21.27 -3.29
N ARG A 84 4.14 21.68 -3.80
CA ARG A 84 4.67 23.05 -3.63
C ARG A 84 3.79 24.10 -4.31
N VAL A 85 3.14 23.75 -5.42
CA VAL A 85 2.40 24.72 -6.25
C VAL A 85 0.98 25.01 -5.73
N GLY A 86 0.22 24.02 -5.27
CA GLY A 86 -1.23 24.24 -5.14
C GLY A 86 -2.02 23.35 -4.19
N CYS A 87 -1.39 22.49 -3.40
CA CYS A 87 -2.12 21.68 -2.44
C CYS A 87 -2.50 22.46 -1.18
N LYS A 88 -3.69 22.18 -0.62
CA LYS A 88 -4.11 22.73 0.68
C LYS A 88 -3.17 22.24 1.78
N ARG A 89 -3.08 23.00 2.88
CA ARG A 89 -2.29 22.67 4.08
C ARG A 89 -2.97 21.59 4.94
N ILE A 90 -3.42 20.51 4.32
CA ILE A 90 -4.04 19.35 4.97
C ILE A 90 -3.34 18.11 4.44
N VAL A 91 -2.72 17.34 5.34
CA VAL A 91 -2.14 16.03 5.05
C VAL A 91 -3.06 14.97 5.61
N GLY A 92 -3.45 14.01 4.77
CA GLY A 92 -4.11 12.78 5.18
C GLY A 92 -3.08 11.66 5.23
N LEU A 93 -3.11 10.89 6.31
CA LEU A 93 -2.32 9.67 6.47
C LEU A 93 -3.27 8.49 6.59
N ASP A 94 -2.99 7.42 5.87
CA ASP A 94 -3.75 6.17 5.98
C ASP A 94 -2.83 4.96 5.85
N GLY A 95 -3.25 3.85 6.46
CA GLY A 95 -2.58 2.56 6.42
C GLY A 95 -3.55 1.49 5.96
N CYS A 96 -3.13 0.59 5.09
CA CYS A 96 -3.93 -0.58 4.74
C CYS A 96 -3.12 -1.86 4.64
N PHE A 97 -3.75 -2.98 5.00
CA PHE A 97 -3.11 -4.29 4.91
C PHE A 97 -2.98 -4.74 3.45
N LEU A 98 -1.77 -5.14 3.05
CA LEU A 98 -1.49 -5.69 1.74
C LEU A 98 -1.83 -7.18 1.71
N LYS A 99 -2.74 -7.55 0.80
CA LYS A 99 -3.05 -8.95 0.50
C LYS A 99 -2.11 -9.44 -0.59
N GLY A 100 -1.35 -10.50 -0.32
CA GLY A 100 -0.43 -11.06 -1.30
C GLY A 100 0.61 -11.96 -0.67
N TYR A 101 1.57 -12.39 -1.48
CA TYR A 101 2.60 -13.35 -1.09
C TYR A 101 3.47 -12.87 0.07
N HIS A 102 3.78 -11.57 0.14
CA HIS A 102 4.60 -10.99 1.21
C HIS A 102 3.80 -10.34 2.35
N GLY A 103 2.49 -10.16 2.19
CA GLY A 103 1.69 -9.44 3.18
C GLY A 103 2.19 -8.01 3.41
N GLY A 104 2.15 -7.56 4.67
CA GLY A 104 2.61 -6.24 5.10
C GLY A 104 1.53 -5.17 5.08
N TYR A 105 1.95 -3.91 5.18
CA TYR A 105 1.07 -2.75 5.20
C TYR A 105 1.56 -1.70 4.23
N LEU A 106 0.61 -1.05 3.54
CA LEU A 106 0.86 0.12 2.70
C LEU A 106 0.48 1.36 3.50
N LEU A 107 1.46 2.19 3.82
CA LEU A 107 1.27 3.52 4.39
C LEU A 107 1.23 4.53 3.25
N VAL A 108 0.30 5.46 3.30
CA VAL A 108 0.12 6.48 2.25
C VAL A 108 -0.05 7.84 2.88
N ALA A 109 0.63 8.83 2.31
CA ALA A 109 0.41 10.24 2.58
C ALA A 109 -0.27 10.89 1.36
N ILE A 110 -1.36 11.59 1.62
CA ILE A 110 -2.12 12.35 0.63
C ILE A 110 -2.31 13.79 1.07
N ARG A 111 -2.65 14.66 0.13
CA ARG A 111 -3.22 15.98 0.38
C ARG A 111 -4.52 16.16 -0.39
N ILE A 112 -5.15 17.29 -0.12
CA ILE A 112 -6.28 17.79 -0.89
C ILE A 112 -5.77 18.92 -1.80
N ASP A 113 -5.97 18.79 -3.10
CA ASP A 113 -5.59 19.84 -4.06
C ASP A 113 -6.56 21.04 -4.00
N ALA A 114 -6.28 22.08 -4.80
CA ALA A 114 -7.13 23.27 -4.89
C ALA A 114 -8.59 22.95 -5.32
N ASN A 115 -8.79 21.87 -6.08
CA ASN A 115 -10.08 21.40 -6.59
C ASN A 115 -10.76 20.36 -5.68
N ASN A 116 -10.30 20.21 -4.42
CA ASN A 116 -10.80 19.21 -3.47
C ASN A 116 -10.56 17.75 -3.90
N GLY A 117 -9.66 17.48 -4.84
CA GLY A 117 -9.23 16.14 -5.23
C GLY A 117 -8.21 15.55 -4.26
N ILE A 118 -8.14 14.22 -4.23
CA ILE A 118 -7.08 13.50 -3.49
C ILE A 118 -5.79 13.57 -4.32
N TYR A 119 -4.74 14.11 -3.72
CA TYR A 119 -3.44 14.26 -4.33
C TYR A 119 -2.40 13.38 -3.60
N PRO A 120 -1.79 12.37 -4.25
CA PRO A 120 -0.81 11.52 -3.61
C PRO A 120 0.52 12.25 -3.38
N LEU A 121 1.11 12.09 -2.20
CA LEU A 121 2.44 12.61 -1.88
C LEU A 121 3.52 11.53 -1.94
N ALA A 122 3.33 10.50 -1.12
CA ALA A 122 4.27 9.40 -0.97
C ALA A 122 3.54 8.16 -0.46
N TYR A 123 4.15 7.00 -0.68
CA TYR A 123 3.67 5.74 -0.12
C TYR A 123 4.84 4.86 0.26
N ALA A 124 4.59 3.96 1.21
CA ALA A 124 5.55 3.01 1.70
C ALA A 124 4.91 1.66 1.94
N ALA A 125 5.57 0.58 1.52
CA ALA A 125 5.23 -0.76 2.02
C ALA A 125 6.14 -1.07 3.21
N VAL A 126 5.57 -1.56 4.30
CA VAL A 126 6.27 -1.85 5.55
C VAL A 126 5.85 -3.22 6.08
N GLU A 127 6.70 -3.82 6.90
CA GLU A 127 6.47 -5.14 7.48
C GLU A 127 5.28 -5.17 8.45
N SER A 128 5.00 -4.06 9.14
CA SER A 128 3.86 -3.95 10.06
C SER A 128 3.44 -2.49 10.27
N GLU A 129 2.14 -2.27 10.53
CA GLU A 129 1.60 -0.96 10.92
C GLU A 129 1.83 -0.72 12.43
N ASN A 130 3.02 -0.25 12.76
CA ASN A 130 3.43 0.05 14.13
C ASN A 130 4.09 1.45 14.21
N GLN A 131 4.37 1.91 15.43
CA GLN A 131 4.96 3.23 15.66
C GLN A 131 6.31 3.42 14.95
N ALA A 132 7.18 2.40 14.94
CA ALA A 132 8.49 2.48 14.30
C ALA A 132 8.38 2.60 12.76
N SER A 133 7.44 1.88 12.15
CA SER A 133 7.16 1.98 10.71
C SER A 133 6.59 3.35 10.32
N TRP A 134 5.66 3.88 11.13
CA TRP A 134 5.11 5.22 10.93
C TRP A 134 6.16 6.31 11.11
N PHE A 135 7.00 6.21 12.14
CA PHE A 135 8.08 7.16 12.38
C PHE A 135 9.07 7.16 11.22
N TRP A 136 9.51 5.99 10.77
CA TRP A 136 10.38 5.84 9.61
C TRP A 136 9.76 6.44 8.34
N PHE A 137 8.48 6.18 8.07
CA PHE A 137 7.78 6.75 6.91
C PHE A 137 7.70 8.30 6.98
N LEU A 138 7.39 8.83 8.16
CA LEU A 138 7.17 10.26 8.34
C LEU A 138 8.47 11.06 8.40
N GLU A 139 9.57 10.51 8.90
CA GLU A 139 10.90 11.12 8.77
C GLU A 139 11.28 11.30 7.30
N LEU A 140 11.12 10.25 6.48
CA LEU A 140 11.40 10.32 5.05
C LEU A 140 10.50 11.34 4.35
N LEU A 141 9.21 11.35 4.67
CA LEU A 141 8.25 12.30 4.13
C LEU A 141 8.63 13.75 4.49
N ALA A 142 9.05 14.00 5.72
CA ALA A 142 9.46 15.32 6.21
C ALA A 142 10.64 15.86 5.41
N ILE A 143 11.67 15.02 5.25
CA ILE A 143 12.88 15.35 4.50
C ILE A 143 12.51 15.66 3.04
N ASP A 144 11.71 14.80 2.41
CA ASP A 144 11.39 14.90 0.99
C ASP A 144 10.51 16.09 0.61
N LEU A 145 9.63 16.50 1.52
CA LEU A 145 8.72 17.62 1.32
C LEU A 145 9.22 18.90 1.99
N GLU A 146 10.45 18.88 2.52
CA GLU A 146 11.10 19.99 3.23
C GLU A 146 10.20 20.58 4.34
N ILE A 147 9.43 19.70 4.99
CA ILE A 147 8.56 20.07 6.10
C ILE A 147 9.43 19.95 7.35
N GLY A 148 9.42 20.96 8.22
CA GLY A 148 10.27 20.94 9.41
C GLY A 148 10.08 19.65 10.20
N LEU A 149 11.14 19.05 10.73
CA LEU A 149 11.06 17.80 11.50
C LEU A 149 10.05 17.93 12.66
N LEU A 150 9.99 19.10 13.29
CA LEU A 150 8.98 19.40 14.33
C LEU A 150 7.55 19.45 13.78
N GLU A 151 7.35 19.87 12.54
CA GLU A 151 6.06 19.94 11.86
C GLU A 151 5.62 18.54 11.39
N ALA A 152 6.56 17.71 10.92
CA ALA A 152 6.34 16.29 10.64
C ALA A 152 6.08 15.46 11.91
N ILE A 153 6.83 15.72 12.99
CA ILE A 153 6.57 15.15 14.32
C ILE A 153 5.28 15.73 14.90
N CYS A 154 4.88 16.96 14.59
CA CYS A 154 3.54 17.47 14.92
C CYS A 154 2.44 16.78 14.11
N MET A 155 2.72 16.18 12.93
CA MET A 155 1.80 15.22 12.30
C MET A 155 1.67 13.93 13.12
N LEU A 156 2.66 13.60 13.95
CA LEU A 156 2.64 12.58 15.03
C LEU A 156 2.19 13.13 16.40
N PHE A 157 1.90 14.44 16.49
CA PHE A 157 1.23 15.24 17.54
C PHE A 157 2.17 15.83 18.62
N PRO A 158 2.08 17.15 18.93
CA PRO A 158 1.11 17.60 19.97
C PRO A 158 0.27 18.87 19.66
N ASN A 159 0.58 19.67 18.63
CA ASN A 159 -0.14 20.94 18.35
C ASN A 159 -0.95 20.94 17.03
N ALA A 160 -0.88 19.87 16.23
CA ALA A 160 -1.74 19.73 15.07
C ALA A 160 -3.18 19.48 15.50
N LYS A 161 -4.16 20.15 14.89
CA LYS A 161 -5.58 19.85 15.15
C LYS A 161 -5.90 18.43 14.67
N THR A 162 -5.93 17.55 15.65
CA THR A 162 -6.43 16.19 15.65
C THR A 162 -7.70 15.93 14.88
N ARG A 163 -7.74 15.21 13.75
CA ARG A 163 -9.02 14.70 13.27
C ARG A 163 -8.93 13.22 12.95
N HIS A 164 -9.69 12.42 13.70
CA HIS A 164 -9.91 11.04 13.32
C HIS A 164 -10.81 10.99 12.09
N CYS A 165 -10.47 10.12 11.14
CA CYS A 165 -11.31 9.87 9.99
C CYS A 165 -12.67 9.34 10.48
N VAL A 166 -13.75 10.12 10.31
CA VAL A 166 -15.11 9.74 10.78
C VAL A 166 -15.54 8.40 10.17
N ARG A 167 -15.13 8.11 8.94
CA ARG A 167 -15.36 6.82 8.29
C ARG A 167 -14.70 5.66 9.05
N HIS A 168 -13.43 5.80 9.45
CA HIS A 168 -12.74 4.77 10.25
C HIS A 168 -13.32 4.69 11.65
N LEU A 169 -13.63 5.83 12.27
CA LEU A 169 -14.28 5.89 13.57
C LEU A 169 -15.60 5.11 13.56
N HIS A 170 -16.50 5.43 12.63
CA HIS A 170 -17.79 4.76 12.45
C HIS A 170 -17.61 3.27 12.13
N ALA A 171 -16.68 2.91 11.22
CA ALA A 171 -16.43 1.50 10.89
C ALA A 171 -15.92 0.71 12.11
N ASN A 172 -15.11 1.33 12.95
CA ASN A 172 -14.61 0.73 14.18
C ASN A 172 -15.73 0.58 15.22
N PHE A 173 -16.56 1.61 15.43
CA PHE A 173 -17.73 1.54 16.31
C PHE A 173 -18.73 0.45 15.89
N LYS A 174 -19.03 0.36 14.59
CA LYS A 174 -19.90 -0.69 14.05
C LYS A 174 -19.32 -2.09 14.27
N LYS A 175 -18.00 -2.26 14.18
CA LYS A 175 -17.33 -3.54 14.47
C LYS A 175 -17.43 -3.93 15.93
N THR A 176 -17.42 -2.97 16.85
CA THR A 176 -17.51 -3.21 18.30
C THR A 176 -18.94 -3.27 18.83
N GLY A 177 -19.95 -3.10 17.97
CA GLY A 177 -21.36 -3.30 18.30
C GLY A 177 -22.11 -2.05 18.76
N PHE A 178 -21.58 -0.86 18.48
CA PHE A 178 -22.28 0.42 18.63
C PHE A 178 -23.00 0.83 17.34
#